data_AF-A0A5C1WNG2-F1
#
_entry.id   AF-A0A5C1WNG2-F1
#
_cell.length_a   1.000
_cell.length_b   1.000
_cell.length_c   1.000
_cell.angle_alpha   90.00
_cell.angle_beta   90.00
_cell.angle_gamma   90.00
#
_symmetry.space_group_name_H-M   'P 1'
#
loop_
_entity.id
_entity.type
_entity.pdbx_description
1 polymer ?
#
loop_
_entity_poly.entity_id
_entity_poly.type
_entity_poly.pdbx_seq_one_letter_code
_entity_poly.pdbx_strand_id
1 'polypeptide(L)'
;MAQAGKQHERSLALGALISPWTVPAGLPLLFIALELVVGGQDGIPGSQIAGVFAAFLLFGLPFTYAVTLVLVVPVALWLRRRHALSAARLCLWCTLLGPTTMYAYAWLLRGQPAKVIELDGILLSASYGLASGVAFCLASGIRLFAR
;
A
#
# COMPACT_ATOMS: atom_id res chain seq x y z
N MET A 1 30.77 13.67 26.79
CA MET A 1 30.32 12.29 27.06
C MET A 1 28.89 12.41 27.61
N ALA A 2 27.82 11.87 27.05
CA ALA A 2 27.65 10.70 26.20
C ALA A 2 26.67 10.97 25.04
N GLN A 3 26.90 10.24 23.95
CA GLN A 3 26.16 10.24 22.69
C GLN A 3 24.78 9.60 22.87
N ALA A 4 23.68 10.29 22.49
CA ALA A 4 22.37 9.64 22.29
C ALA A 4 21.39 10.42 21.40
N GLY A 5 21.84 11.36 20.56
CA GLY A 5 20.96 12.28 19.82
C GLY A 5 20.73 11.97 18.34
N LYS A 6 21.21 10.84 17.82
CA LYS A 6 21.14 10.49 16.38
C LYS A 6 20.55 9.11 16.17
N GLN A 7 19.51 8.73 16.92
CA GLN A 7 18.74 7.53 16.62
C GLN A 7 17.79 7.81 15.44
N HIS A 8 18.42 8.01 14.28
CA HIS A 8 17.90 7.86 12.92
C HIS A 8 16.41 8.19 12.76
N GLU A 9 16.08 9.49 12.72
CA GLU A 9 14.82 10.00 12.17
C GLU A 9 14.72 9.64 10.68
N ARG A 10 14.41 8.39 10.36
CA ARG A 10 13.81 8.11 9.06
C ARG A 10 12.51 8.89 9.04
N SER A 11 12.49 9.94 8.22
CA SER A 11 11.33 10.83 8.13
C SER A 11 10.13 10.03 7.67
N LEU A 12 8.96 10.29 8.27
CA LEU A 12 7.67 9.80 7.77
C LEU A 12 7.47 10.13 6.28
N ALA A 13 8.16 11.17 5.79
CA ALA A 13 8.20 11.52 4.38
C ALA A 13 8.78 10.39 3.51
N LEU A 14 9.78 9.65 3.99
CA LEU A 14 10.40 8.55 3.24
C LEU A 14 9.43 7.37 3.13
N GLY A 15 8.69 7.06 4.21
CA GLY A 15 7.60 6.09 4.15
C GLY A 15 6.48 6.52 3.22
N ALA A 16 6.08 7.80 3.27
CA ALA A 16 5.06 8.36 2.38
C ALA A 16 5.50 8.35 0.91
N LEU A 17 6.79 8.42 0.64
CA LEU A 17 7.33 8.38 -0.72
C LEU A 17 7.45 6.94 -1.25
N ILE A 18 7.87 5.98 -0.43
CA ILE A 18 8.16 4.60 -0.87
C ILE A 18 6.94 3.69 -0.81
N SER A 19 6.14 3.77 0.26
CA SER A 19 5.02 2.84 0.45
C SER A 19 3.98 2.86 -0.67
N PRO A 20 3.67 3.98 -1.36
CA PRO A 20 2.69 3.98 -2.44
C PRO A 20 3.13 3.18 -3.66
N TRP A 21 4.42 2.86 -3.80
CA TRP A 21 4.95 2.02 -4.89
C TRP A 21 4.73 0.53 -4.65
N THR A 22 4.56 0.10 -3.41
CA THR A 22 4.49 -1.33 -3.09
C THR A 22 3.34 -2.06 -3.77
N VAL A 23 2.18 -1.42 -3.87
CA VAL A 23 1.02 -2.02 -4.55
C VAL A 23 1.11 -1.87 -6.07
N PRO A 24 1.29 -0.67 -6.65
CA PRO A 24 1.29 -0.47 -8.11
C PRO A 24 2.49 -1.10 -8.82
N ALA A 25 3.63 -1.26 -8.15
CA ALA A 25 4.79 -1.96 -8.70
C ALA A 25 4.81 -3.44 -8.31
N GLY A 26 4.50 -3.77 -7.06
CA GLY A 26 4.58 -5.14 -6.55
C GLY A 26 3.52 -6.07 -7.13
N LEU A 27 2.30 -5.59 -7.34
CA LEU A 27 1.17 -6.40 -7.80
C LEU A 27 1.35 -6.85 -9.28
N PRO A 28 1.71 -5.95 -10.22
CA PRO A 28 2.02 -6.38 -11.59
C PRO A 28 3.28 -7.26 -11.67
N LEU A 29 4.31 -6.98 -10.87
CA LEU A 29 5.51 -7.83 -10.82
C LEU A 29 5.20 -9.24 -10.35
N LEU A 30 4.36 -9.37 -9.32
CA LEU A 30 3.92 -10.67 -8.81
C LEU A 30 3.09 -11.42 -9.86
N PHE A 31 2.21 -10.71 -10.58
CA PHE A 31 1.41 -11.29 -11.65
C PHE A 31 2.28 -11.82 -12.80
N ILE A 32 3.27 -11.01 -13.25
CA ILE A 32 4.23 -11.42 -14.28
C ILE A 32 5.06 -12.63 -13.81
N ALA A 33 5.53 -12.62 -12.56
CA ALA A 33 6.30 -13.73 -12.00
C ALA A 33 5.48 -15.02 -11.89
N LEU A 34 4.20 -14.93 -11.52
CA LEU A 34 3.30 -16.08 -11.45
C LEU A 34 3.04 -16.67 -12.85
N GLU A 35 2.77 -15.81 -13.83
CA GLU A 35 2.59 -16.20 -15.23
C GLU A 35 3.84 -16.88 -15.80
N LEU A 36 5.04 -16.38 -15.47
CA LEU A 36 6.31 -17.01 -15.88
C LEU A 36 6.51 -18.42 -15.29
N VAL A 37 5.98 -18.67 -14.09
CA VAL A 37 6.13 -19.95 -13.39
C VAL A 37 5.03 -20.96 -13.76
N VAL A 38 3.80 -20.48 -13.98
CA VAL A 38 2.61 -21.33 -14.16
C VAL A 38 2.15 -21.40 -15.62
N GLY A 39 2.33 -20.33 -16.41
CA GLY A 39 1.68 -20.11 -17.70
C GLY A 39 2.28 -20.85 -18.90
N GLY A 40 3.50 -21.39 -18.81
CA GLY A 40 4.13 -22.09 -19.95
C GLY A 40 4.33 -21.20 -21.20
N GLN A 41 4.62 -21.82 -22.35
CA GLN A 41 5.04 -21.12 -23.59
C GLN A 41 3.94 -20.30 -24.30
N ASP A 42 2.67 -20.39 -23.89
CA ASP A 42 1.54 -19.62 -24.45
C ASP A 42 1.33 -18.27 -23.70
N GLY A 43 2.42 -17.68 -23.22
CA GLY A 43 2.41 -16.52 -22.34
C GLY A 43 1.69 -15.29 -22.91
N ILE A 44 1.12 -14.50 -22.01
CA ILE A 44 0.43 -13.23 -22.33
C ILE A 44 1.35 -12.35 -23.20
N PRO A 45 0.87 -11.82 -24.34
CA PRO A 45 1.70 -10.98 -25.20
C PRO A 45 2.23 -9.77 -24.42
N GLY A 46 3.52 -9.49 -24.55
CA GLY A 46 4.20 -8.44 -23.77
C GLY A 46 3.56 -7.05 -23.88
N SER A 47 2.84 -6.77 -24.97
CA SER A 47 2.06 -5.54 -25.14
C SER A 47 0.87 -5.42 -24.18
N GLN A 48 0.20 -6.54 -23.84
CA GLN A 48 -0.87 -6.56 -22.85
C GLN A 48 -0.30 -6.41 -21.43
N ILE A 49 0.83 -7.05 -21.13
CA ILE A 49 1.54 -6.89 -19.85
C ILE A 49 1.95 -5.43 -19.64
N ALA A 50 2.54 -4.80 -20.66
CA ALA A 50 2.92 -3.40 -20.62
C ALA A 50 1.70 -2.48 -20.43
N GLY A 51 0.58 -2.78 -21.09
CA GLY A 51 -0.68 -2.04 -20.94
C GLY A 51 -1.25 -2.12 -19.53
N VAL A 52 -1.27 -3.31 -18.93
CA VAL A 52 -1.72 -3.50 -17.53
C VAL A 52 -0.78 -2.76 -16.58
N PHE A 53 0.53 -2.90 -16.75
CA PHE A 53 1.51 -2.18 -15.92
C PHE A 53 1.36 -0.67 -16.01
N ALA A 54 1.19 -0.13 -17.22
CA ALA A 54 0.96 1.29 -17.45
C ALA A 54 -0.34 1.78 -16.79
N ALA A 55 -1.42 0.99 -16.84
CA ALA A 55 -2.68 1.34 -16.18
C ALA A 55 -2.53 1.38 -14.65
N PHE A 56 -1.82 0.41 -14.05
CA PHE A 56 -1.53 0.42 -12.61
C PHE A 56 -0.69 1.63 -12.19
N LEU A 57 0.29 2.03 -13.00
CA LEU A 57 1.10 3.22 -12.72
C LEU A 57 0.32 4.52 -12.93
N LEU A 58 -0.44 4.66 -14.01
CA LEU A 58 -1.13 5.91 -14.35
C LEU A 58 -2.32 6.20 -13.44
N PHE A 59 -3.04 5.17 -12.99
CA PHE A 59 -4.23 5.34 -12.15
C PHE A 59 -4.03 4.86 -10.71
N GLY A 60 -3.36 3.72 -10.53
CA GLY A 60 -3.12 3.15 -9.22
C GLY A 60 -2.13 3.96 -8.38
N LEU A 61 -1.01 4.39 -8.96
CA LEU A 61 0.01 5.16 -8.25
C LEU A 61 -0.50 6.52 -7.71
N PRO A 62 -1.16 7.39 -8.50
CA PRO A 62 -1.68 8.65 -7.95
C PRO A 62 -2.75 8.40 -6.88
N PHE A 63 -3.58 7.37 -7.04
CA PHE A 63 -4.57 7.00 -6.05
C PHE A 63 -3.92 6.53 -4.74
N THR A 64 -2.92 5.65 -4.78
CA THR A 64 -2.21 5.19 -3.58
C THR A 64 -1.44 6.33 -2.90
N TYR A 65 -0.87 7.27 -3.67
CA TYR A 65 -0.29 8.49 -3.11
C TYR A 65 -1.34 9.36 -2.42
N ALA A 66 -2.51 9.57 -3.04
CA ALA A 66 -3.59 10.35 -2.44
C ALA A 66 -4.06 9.73 -1.13
N VAL A 67 -4.33 8.42 -1.11
CA VAL A 67 -4.70 7.68 0.11
C VAL A 67 -3.61 7.81 1.18
N THR A 68 -2.34 7.67 0.79
CA THR A 68 -1.23 7.72 1.74
C THR A 68 -1.10 9.12 2.37
N LEU A 69 -1.12 10.18 1.56
CA LEU A 69 -0.95 11.55 2.02
C LEU A 69 -2.17 12.09 2.78
N VAL A 70 -3.38 11.68 2.40
CA VAL A 70 -4.63 12.19 2.99
C VAL A 70 -5.09 11.35 4.19
N LEU A 71 -4.84 10.05 4.21
CA LEU A 71 -5.40 9.15 5.23
C LEU A 71 -4.33 8.49 6.11
N VAL A 72 -3.18 8.07 5.56
CA VAL A 72 -2.17 7.33 6.32
C VAL A 72 -1.23 8.27 7.08
N VAL A 73 -0.68 9.28 6.41
CA VAL A 73 0.28 10.23 6.99
C VAL A 73 -0.35 11.05 8.13
N PRO A 74 -1.58 11.60 8.02
CA PRO A 74 -2.18 12.36 9.10
C PRO A 74 -2.42 11.51 10.35
N VAL A 75 -2.83 10.24 10.18
CA VAL A 75 -2.99 9.30 11.29
C VAL A 75 -1.64 8.95 11.92
N ALA A 76 -0.60 8.74 11.12
CA ALA A 76 0.76 8.52 11.64
C ALA A 76 1.26 9.74 12.44
N LEU A 77 1.06 10.96 11.94
CA LEU A 77 1.41 12.19 12.66
C LEU A 77 0.60 12.37 13.95
N TRP A 78 -0.69 12.07 13.91
CA TRP A 78 -1.56 12.13 15.08
C TRP A 78 -1.16 11.13 16.17
N LEU A 79 -0.86 9.88 15.79
CA LEU A 79 -0.34 8.86 16.70
C LEU A 79 1.02 9.25 17.27
N ARG A 80 1.90 9.86 16.46
CA ARG A 80 3.20 10.39 16.90
C ARG A 80 3.03 11.48 17.95
N ARG A 81 2.10 12.43 17.75
CA ARG A 81 1.79 13.49 18.73
C ARG A 81 1.28 12.96 20.07
N ARG A 82 0.65 11.79 20.08
CA ARG A 82 0.15 11.12 21.29
C ARG A 82 1.12 10.11 21.90
N HIS A 83 2.36 10.04 21.43
CA HIS A 83 3.35 9.02 21.83
C HIS A 83 2.84 7.57 21.69
N ALA A 84 1.86 7.35 20.83
CA ALA A 84 1.17 6.07 20.65
C ALA A 84 1.47 5.43 19.29
N LEU A 85 2.55 5.86 18.64
CA LEU A 85 2.96 5.40 17.32
C LEU A 85 3.50 3.97 17.41
N SER A 86 2.74 3.00 16.92
CA SER A 86 3.19 1.62 16.76
C SER A 86 2.92 1.12 15.35
N ALA A 87 3.81 0.27 14.83
CA ALA A 87 3.62 -0.33 13.52
C ALA A 87 2.33 -1.17 13.50
N ALA A 88 2.01 -1.88 14.58
CA ALA A 88 0.79 -2.67 14.67
C ALA A 88 -0.49 -1.82 14.44
N ARG A 89 -0.59 -0.63 15.05
CA ARG A 89 -1.75 0.25 14.89
C ARG A 89 -1.85 0.82 13.47
N LEU A 90 -0.72 1.21 12.89
CA LEU A 90 -0.67 1.71 11.52
C LEU A 90 -0.99 0.62 10.50
N CYS A 91 -0.45 -0.59 10.67
CA CYS A 91 -0.76 -1.73 9.82
C CYS A 91 -2.25 -2.07 9.88
N LEU A 92 -2.85 -2.14 11.08
CA LEU A 92 -4.30 -2.34 11.22
C LEU A 92 -5.11 -1.25 10.51
N TRP A 93 -4.70 0.01 10.64
CA TRP A 93 -5.34 1.11 9.94
C TRP A 93 -5.25 0.95 8.41
N CYS A 94 -4.07 0.61 7.89
CA CYS A 94 -3.89 0.37 6.46
C CYS A 94 -4.68 -0.85 5.97
N THR A 95 -4.76 -1.92 6.76
CA THR A 95 -5.59 -3.11 6.46
C THR A 95 -7.07 -2.76 6.32
N LEU A 96 -7.60 -1.89 7.19
CA LEU A 96 -8.99 -1.40 7.10
C LEU A 96 -9.19 -0.43 5.92
N LEU A 97 -8.17 0.38 5.61
CA LEU A 97 -8.20 1.27 4.44
C LEU A 97 -8.19 0.51 3.12
N GLY A 98 -7.58 -0.67 3.04
CA GLY A 98 -7.50 -1.46 1.80
C GLY A 98 -8.86 -1.68 1.13
N PRO A 99 -9.81 -2.37 1.77
CA PRO A 99 -11.13 -2.62 1.20
C PRO A 99 -11.93 -1.33 0.93
N THR A 100 -11.86 -0.37 1.84
CA THR A 100 -12.64 0.88 1.74
C THR A 100 -12.17 1.76 0.58
N THR A 101 -10.86 1.91 0.42
CA THR A 101 -10.26 2.69 -0.68
C THR A 101 -10.38 1.96 -2.01
N MET A 102 -10.25 0.63 -2.04
CA MET A 102 -10.48 -0.16 -3.25
C MET A 102 -11.94 -0.05 -3.73
N TYR A 103 -12.90 -0.09 -2.82
CA TYR A 103 -14.30 0.13 -3.15
C TYR A 103 -14.54 1.54 -3.72
N ALA A 104 -13.98 2.57 -3.08
CA ALA A 104 -14.07 3.94 -3.56
C ALA A 104 -13.43 4.11 -4.96
N TYR A 105 -12.28 3.47 -5.20
CA TYR A 105 -11.60 3.46 -6.49
C TYR A 105 -12.43 2.79 -7.58
N ALA A 106 -13.02 1.61 -7.30
CA ALA A 106 -13.89 0.92 -8.23
C ALA A 106 -15.13 1.74 -8.58
N TRP A 107 -15.72 2.42 -7.58
CA TRP A 107 -16.82 3.35 -7.80
C TRP A 107 -16.42 4.53 -8.68
N LEU A 108 -15.23 5.11 -8.46
CA LEU A 108 -14.71 6.23 -9.24
C LEU A 108 -14.52 5.86 -10.73
N LEU A 109 -14.05 4.64 -11.00
CA LEU A 109 -13.80 4.16 -12.37
C LEU A 109 -15.07 3.73 -13.10
N ARG A 110 -16.03 3.11 -12.40
CA ARG A 110 -17.22 2.50 -13.03
C ARG A 110 -18.48 3.36 -12.91
N GLY A 111 -18.45 4.42 -12.10
CA GLY A 111 -19.60 5.29 -11.84
C GLY A 111 -20.78 4.62 -11.13
N GLN A 112 -20.65 3.35 -10.75
CA GLN A 112 -21.69 2.57 -10.07
C GLN A 112 -21.11 1.73 -8.94
N PRO A 113 -21.86 1.55 -7.84
CA PRO A 113 -21.44 0.67 -6.76
C PRO A 113 -21.36 -0.77 -7.27
N ALA A 114 -20.28 -1.48 -6.94
CA ALA A 114 -20.20 -2.91 -7.19
C ALA A 114 -21.38 -3.59 -6.47
N LYS A 115 -22.21 -4.34 -7.22
CA LYS A 115 -23.44 -4.95 -6.71
C LYS A 115 -23.18 -6.07 -5.70
N VAL A 116 -21.97 -6.63 -5.67
CA VAL A 116 -21.57 -7.68 -4.76
C VAL A 116 -20.17 -7.34 -4.24
N ILE A 117 -20.03 -7.28 -2.92
CA ILE A 117 -18.72 -7.23 -2.27
C ILE A 117 -18.35 -8.69 -2.00
N GLU A 118 -17.50 -9.25 -2.86
CA GLU A 118 -17.03 -10.63 -2.69
C GLU A 118 -15.95 -10.70 -1.60
N LEU A 119 -16.01 -11.75 -0.77
CA LEU A 119 -15.17 -11.88 0.41
C LEU A 119 -13.68 -11.98 0.04
N ASP A 120 -13.38 -12.64 -1.07
CA ASP A 120 -12.03 -12.74 -1.65
C ASP A 120 -11.47 -11.36 -2.01
N GLY A 121 -12.26 -10.48 -2.64
CA GLY A 121 -11.87 -9.11 -2.95
C GLY A 121 -11.58 -8.27 -1.70
N ILE A 122 -12.35 -8.47 -0.62
CA ILE A 122 -12.08 -7.85 0.69
C ILE A 122 -10.76 -8.36 1.25
N LEU A 123 -10.54 -9.67 1.31
CA LEU A 123 -9.32 -10.26 1.86
C LEU A 123 -8.08 -9.83 1.06
N LEU A 124 -8.19 -9.83 -0.26
CA LEU A 124 -7.13 -9.42 -1.17
C LEU A 124 -6.75 -7.94 -0.94
N SER A 125 -7.74 -7.04 -0.94
CA SER A 125 -7.51 -5.61 -0.70
C SER A 125 -7.00 -5.31 0.71
N ALA A 126 -7.48 -6.03 1.72
CA ALA A 126 -6.96 -5.95 3.09
C ALA A 126 -5.50 -6.41 3.17
N SER A 127 -5.11 -7.45 2.43
CA SER A 127 -3.72 -7.93 2.38
C SER A 127 -2.78 -6.91 1.74
N TYR A 128 -3.22 -6.21 0.68
CA TYR A 128 -2.45 -5.10 0.09
C TYR A 128 -2.33 -3.91 1.05
N GLY A 129 -3.42 -3.57 1.75
CA GLY A 129 -3.39 -2.57 2.80
C GLY A 129 -2.36 -2.92 3.89
N LEU A 130 -2.34 -4.18 4.33
CA LEU A 130 -1.37 -4.67 5.30
C LEU A 130 0.07 -4.55 4.76
N ALA A 131 0.33 -5.05 3.55
CA ALA A 131 1.65 -5.01 2.93
C ALA A 131 2.17 -3.57 2.77
N SER A 132 1.30 -2.65 2.33
CA SER A 132 1.63 -1.23 2.22
C SER A 132 1.93 -0.60 3.60
N GLY A 133 1.12 -0.95 4.61
CA GLY A 133 1.36 -0.51 5.99
C GLY A 133 2.69 -0.99 6.56
N VAL A 134 3.04 -2.27 6.32
CA VAL A 134 4.35 -2.83 6.70
C VAL A 134 5.49 -2.08 6.01
N ALA A 135 5.38 -1.87 4.69
CA ALA A 135 6.38 -1.14 3.94
C ALA A 135 6.55 0.31 4.42
N PHE A 136 5.44 1.00 4.70
CA PHE A 136 5.46 2.36 5.28
C PHE A 136 6.18 2.37 6.62
N CYS A 137 5.88 1.41 7.50
CA CYS A 137 6.50 1.31 8.82
C CYS A 137 8.01 1.03 8.73
N LEU A 138 8.43 0.09 7.88
CA LEU A 138 9.84 -0.25 7.65
C LEU A 138 10.61 0.93 7.05
N ALA A 139 10.04 1.59 6.04
CA ALA A 139 10.64 2.76 5.41
C ALA A 139 10.74 3.94 6.38
N SER A 140 9.75 4.12 7.26
CA SER A 140 9.74 5.18 8.28
C SER A 140 10.51 4.83 9.57
N GLY A 141 11.03 3.60 9.70
CA GLY A 141 11.73 3.16 10.91
C GLY A 141 10.83 3.04 12.16
N ILE A 142 9.53 2.79 11.98
CA ILE A 142 8.56 2.67 13.09
C ILE A 142 8.72 1.32 13.77
N ARG A 143 8.76 1.32 15.10
CA ARG A 143 8.88 0.10 15.92
C ARG A 143 7.56 -0.68 15.98
N LEU A 144 7.66 -2.01 16.08
CA LEU A 144 6.52 -2.94 16.18
C LEU A 144 5.56 -2.59 17.32
N PHE A 145 6.11 -2.30 18.51
CA PHE A 145 5.36 -1.88 19.69
C PHE A 145 5.96 -0.59 20.25
N ALA A 146 5.10 0.38 20.57
CA ALA A 146 5.48 1.52 21.40
C ALA A 146 5.70 0.98 22.82
N ARG A 147 6.87 1.29 23.41
CA ARG A 147 7.11 1.08 24.85
C ARG A 147 6.62 2.30 25.61
#